data_AF-A0A095Y5R1-F1
#
_entry.id   AF-A0A095Y5R1-F1
#
_cell.length_a   1.000
_cell.length_b   1.000
_cell.length_c   1.000
_cell.angle_alpha   90.00
_cell.angle_beta   90.00
_cell.angle_gamma   90.00
#
_symmetry.space_group_name_H-M   'P 1'
#
loop_
_entity.id
_entity.type
_entity.pdbx_description
1 polymer ?
#
loop_
_entity_poly.entity_id
_entity_poly.type
_entity_poly.pdbx_seq_one_letter_code
_entity_poly.pdbx_strand_id
1 'polypeptide(L)'
;MTTTAHDIAATIHHKHGVTFDFAAEAVETYIAQVEDVDGRDIDREEILDDDAEFIITVFASAQRAGDFGIRQLDDVADAADAVDVAQATLDQAMADRDRAIRHALAHGARVTDVVAAAGVTRARIDQIRQGRR
;
A
#
# COMPACT_ATOMS: atom_id res chain seq x y z
N MET A 1 2.09 -35.26 -18.38
CA MET A 1 3.17 -34.34 -18.77
C MET A 1 3.84 -33.88 -17.48
N THR A 2 4.94 -33.14 -17.57
CA THR A 2 5.64 -32.57 -16.42
C THR A 2 5.89 -31.10 -16.67
N THR A 3 5.97 -30.33 -15.59
CA THR A 3 6.21 -28.88 -15.63
C THR A 3 7.21 -28.49 -14.54
N THR A 4 7.69 -27.25 -14.53
CA THR A 4 8.62 -26.76 -13.51
C THR A 4 7.90 -25.92 -12.45
N ALA A 5 8.49 -25.79 -11.26
CA ALA A 5 8.04 -24.84 -10.25
C ALA A 5 8.00 -23.40 -10.80
N HIS A 6 8.96 -23.07 -11.67
CA HIS A 6 9.00 -21.79 -12.37
C HIS A 6 7.77 -21.57 -13.27
N ASP A 7 7.37 -22.58 -14.05
CA ASP A 7 6.19 -22.50 -14.92
C ASP A 7 4.89 -22.38 -14.12
N ILE A 8 4.79 -23.08 -12.99
CA ILE A 8 3.66 -22.97 -12.08
C ILE A 8 3.59 -21.55 -11.49
N ALA A 9 4.73 -21.02 -11.00
CA ALA A 9 4.80 -19.66 -10.47
C ALA A 9 4.45 -18.61 -11.54
N ALA A 10 4.94 -18.78 -12.77
CA ALA A 10 4.59 -17.91 -13.90
C ALA A 10 3.09 -17.97 -14.24
N THR A 11 2.51 -19.18 -14.20
CA THR A 11 1.07 -19.36 -14.40
C THR A 11 0.27 -18.65 -13.32
N ILE A 12 0.65 -18.80 -12.05
CA ILE A 12 0.02 -18.12 -10.92
C ILE A 12 0.14 -16.60 -11.06
N HIS A 13 1.35 -16.11 -11.32
CA HIS A 13 1.64 -14.69 -11.55
C HIS A 13 0.70 -14.09 -12.62
N HIS A 14 0.65 -14.70 -13.80
CA HIS A 14 -0.15 -14.18 -14.91
C HIS A 14 -1.66 -14.32 -14.68
N LYS A 15 -2.11 -15.44 -14.13
CA LYS A 15 -3.54 -15.72 -13.97
C LYS A 15 -4.17 -14.94 -12.81
N HIS A 16 -3.40 -14.69 -11.75
CA HIS A 16 -3.90 -14.13 -10.50
C HIS A 16 -3.39 -12.71 -10.20
N GLY A 17 -2.50 -12.16 -11.04
CA GLY A 17 -2.04 -10.77 -10.95
C GLY A 17 -1.18 -10.46 -9.72
N VAL A 18 -0.65 -11.49 -9.04
CA VAL A 18 0.30 -11.35 -7.94
C VAL A 18 1.73 -11.17 -8.47
N THR A 19 2.69 -10.76 -7.65
CA THR A 19 4.09 -10.70 -8.10
C THR A 19 4.65 -12.11 -8.35
N PHE A 20 5.62 -12.22 -9.27
CA PHE A 20 6.28 -13.51 -9.54
C PHE A 20 6.98 -14.05 -8.29
N ASP A 21 7.69 -13.21 -7.54
CA ASP A 21 8.39 -13.62 -6.32
C ASP A 21 7.42 -14.21 -5.28
N PHE A 22 6.26 -13.57 -5.08
CA PHE A 22 5.22 -14.11 -4.19
C PHE A 22 4.65 -15.42 -4.71
N ALA A 23 4.40 -15.53 -6.02
CA ALA A 23 3.95 -16.77 -6.63
C ALA A 23 4.97 -17.90 -6.44
N ALA A 24 6.25 -17.62 -6.63
CA ALA A 24 7.33 -18.59 -6.44
C ALA A 24 7.46 -19.04 -4.98
N GLU A 25 7.40 -18.11 -4.02
CA GLU A 25 7.40 -18.42 -2.59
C GLU A 25 6.19 -19.29 -2.18
N ALA A 26 5.02 -18.95 -2.70
CA ALA A 26 3.80 -19.73 -2.46
C ALA A 26 3.90 -21.14 -3.06
N VAL A 27 4.44 -21.28 -4.27
CA VAL A 27 4.68 -22.58 -4.91
C VAL A 27 5.63 -23.43 -4.06
N GLU A 28 6.77 -22.90 -3.64
CA GLU A 28 7.70 -23.64 -2.77
C GLU A 28 7.06 -24.04 -1.43
N THR A 29 6.25 -23.16 -0.84
CA THR A 29 5.50 -23.47 0.38
C THR A 29 4.55 -24.64 0.18
N TYR A 30 3.82 -24.67 -0.94
CA TYR A 30 2.89 -25.75 -1.23
C TYR A 30 3.57 -27.05 -1.65
N ILE A 31 4.69 -26.99 -2.38
CA ILE A 31 5.49 -28.18 -2.66
C ILE A 31 5.97 -28.79 -1.34
N ALA A 32 6.56 -28.00 -0.44
CA ALA A 32 7.03 -28.49 0.86
C ALA A 32 5.90 -29.13 1.70
N GLN A 33 4.66 -28.60 1.63
CA GLN A 33 3.50 -29.20 2.30
C GLN A 33 3.11 -30.54 1.69
N VAL A 34 3.15 -30.67 0.37
CA VAL A 34 2.89 -31.95 -0.31
C VAL A 34 3.97 -32.97 0.07
N GLU A 35 5.24 -32.56 0.08
CA GLU A 35 6.36 -33.44 0.46
C GLU A 35 6.22 -33.96 1.90
N ASP A 36 5.83 -33.08 2.83
CA ASP A 36 5.60 -33.44 4.24
C ASP A 36 4.42 -34.41 4.43
N VAL A 37 3.32 -34.19 3.70
CA VAL A 37 2.11 -35.03 3.80
C VAL A 37 2.28 -36.39 3.12
N ASP A 38 2.89 -36.41 1.93
CA ASP A 38 3.02 -37.61 1.10
C ASP A 38 4.31 -38.40 1.42
N GLY A 39 5.27 -37.80 2.13
CA GLY A 39 6.55 -38.42 2.46
C GLY A 39 7.43 -38.70 1.24
N ARG A 40 7.34 -37.85 0.22
CA ARG A 40 8.10 -37.95 -1.04
C ARG A 40 8.74 -36.61 -1.38
N ASP A 41 9.85 -36.64 -2.09
CA ASP A 41 10.49 -35.43 -2.63
C ASP A 41 9.95 -35.13 -4.02
N ILE A 42 9.74 -33.85 -4.33
CA ILE A 42 9.28 -33.33 -5.62
C ILE A 42 10.45 -32.64 -6.32
N ASP A 43 10.77 -33.03 -7.55
CA ASP A 43 11.76 -32.31 -8.36
C ASP A 43 11.15 -31.00 -8.88
N ARG A 44 11.75 -29.84 -8.54
CA ARG A 44 11.27 -28.52 -8.98
C ARG A 44 11.39 -28.32 -10.50
N GLU A 45 12.24 -29.09 -11.16
CA GLU A 45 12.39 -29.06 -12.62
C GLU A 45 11.51 -30.11 -13.32
N GLU A 46 10.87 -31.02 -12.55
CA GLU A 46 10.03 -32.09 -13.09
C GLU A 46 8.86 -32.44 -12.14
N ILE A 47 7.89 -31.52 -12.06
CA ILE A 47 6.67 -31.66 -11.29
C ILE A 47 5.59 -32.36 -12.12
N LEU A 48 4.91 -33.34 -11.53
CA LEU A 48 3.79 -34.04 -12.15
C LEU A 48 2.59 -33.10 -12.33
N ASP A 49 1.84 -33.25 -13.42
CA ASP A 49 0.67 -32.40 -13.70
C ASP A 49 -0.35 -32.40 -12.55
N ASP A 50 -0.56 -33.54 -11.88
CA ASP A 50 -1.50 -33.65 -10.75
C ASP A 50 -1.06 -32.77 -9.55
N ASP A 51 0.24 -32.73 -9.26
CA ASP A 51 0.80 -31.88 -8.22
C ASP A 51 0.72 -30.40 -8.61
N ALA A 52 1.02 -30.10 -9.86
CA ALA A 52 0.92 -28.75 -10.39
C ALA A 52 -0.53 -28.22 -10.33
N GLU A 53 -1.51 -29.05 -10.72
CA GLU A 53 -2.94 -28.71 -10.63
C GLU A 53 -3.38 -28.50 -9.19
N PHE A 54 -2.93 -29.37 -8.27
CA PHE A 54 -3.18 -29.21 -6.85
C PHE A 54 -2.63 -27.88 -6.32
N ILE A 55 -1.37 -27.55 -6.57
CA ILE A 55 -0.72 -26.32 -6.12
C ILE A 55 -1.48 -25.08 -6.63
N ILE A 56 -1.80 -25.05 -7.93
CA ILE A 56 -2.57 -23.94 -8.54
C ILE A 56 -3.96 -23.82 -7.91
N THR A 57 -4.62 -24.95 -7.63
CA THR A 57 -5.97 -24.97 -7.05
C THR A 57 -5.98 -24.47 -5.61
N VAL A 58 -5.02 -24.92 -4.79
CA VAL A 58 -4.86 -24.47 -3.40
C VAL A 58 -4.55 -22.98 -3.36
N PHE A 59 -3.61 -22.51 -4.19
CA PHE A 59 -3.32 -21.07 -4.31
C PHE A 59 -4.58 -20.26 -4.65
N ALA A 60 -5.34 -20.68 -5.67
CA ALA A 60 -6.55 -19.97 -6.08
C ALA A 60 -7.61 -19.96 -4.97
N SER A 61 -7.67 -20.99 -4.13
CA SER A 61 -8.57 -21.06 -2.98
C SER A 61 -8.15 -20.07 -1.88
N ALA A 62 -6.88 -20.10 -1.48
CA ALA A 62 -6.33 -19.20 -0.47
C ALA A 62 -6.42 -17.72 -0.88
N GLN A 63 -6.16 -17.42 -2.16
CA GLN A 63 -6.34 -16.06 -2.69
C GLN A 63 -7.80 -15.61 -2.60
N ARG A 64 -8.76 -16.47 -2.95
CA ARG A 64 -10.20 -16.16 -2.85
C ARG A 64 -10.67 -15.99 -1.40
N ALA A 65 -10.05 -16.70 -0.46
CA ALA A 65 -10.32 -16.55 0.96
C ALA A 65 -9.73 -15.25 1.55
N GLY A 66 -8.80 -14.60 0.84
CA GLY A 66 -8.09 -13.43 1.33
C GLY A 66 -6.98 -13.76 2.32
N ASP A 67 -6.54 -15.03 2.34
CA ASP A 67 -5.48 -15.51 3.25
C ASP A 67 -4.14 -14.83 2.94
N PHE A 68 -3.95 -14.47 1.67
CA PHE A 68 -2.81 -13.72 1.19
C PHE A 68 -3.09 -12.22 1.25
N GLY A 69 -2.36 -11.52 2.12
CA GLY A 69 -2.44 -10.07 2.21
C GLY A 69 -2.81 -9.52 3.59
N ILE A 70 -3.14 -10.36 4.58
CA ILE A 70 -3.53 -9.88 5.92
C ILE A 70 -2.45 -8.94 6.50
N ARG A 71 -1.18 -9.34 6.43
CA ARG A 71 -0.07 -8.48 6.89
C ARG A 71 0.07 -7.20 6.06
N GLN A 72 -0.10 -7.31 4.74
CA GLN A 72 -0.05 -6.14 3.85
C GLN A 72 -1.23 -5.19 4.06
N LEU A 73 -2.37 -5.68 4.56
CA LEU A 73 -3.51 -4.85 4.95
C LEU A 73 -3.23 -4.10 6.27
N ASP A 74 -2.50 -4.71 7.21
CA ASP A 74 -2.03 -4.01 8.41
C ASP A 74 -1.10 -2.85 8.01
N ASP A 75 -0.15 -3.07 7.08
CA ASP A 75 0.72 -2.00 6.56
C ASP A 75 -0.07 -0.86 5.91
N VAL A 76 -1.14 -1.18 5.19
CA VAL A 76 -2.04 -0.18 4.58
C VAL A 76 -2.82 0.59 5.66
N ALA A 77 -3.31 -0.09 6.69
CA ALA A 77 -4.01 0.53 7.81
C ALA A 77 -3.08 1.49 8.56
N ASP A 78 -1.86 1.06 8.88
CA ASP A 78 -0.84 1.88 9.54
C ASP A 78 -0.49 3.13 8.69
N ALA A 79 -0.36 2.96 7.37
CA ALA A 79 -0.13 4.07 6.46
C ALA A 79 -1.33 5.04 6.41
N ALA A 80 -2.56 4.53 6.44
CA ALA A 80 -3.77 5.35 6.48
C ALA A 80 -3.84 6.18 7.77
N ASP A 81 -3.58 5.56 8.92
CA ASP A 81 -3.53 6.24 10.21
C ASP A 81 -2.44 7.33 10.23
N ALA A 82 -1.26 7.06 9.66
CA ALA A 82 -0.19 8.04 9.54
C ALA A 82 -0.60 9.24 8.65
N VAL A 83 -1.35 9.00 7.57
CA VAL A 83 -1.90 10.07 6.73
C VAL A 83 -2.88 10.94 7.51
N ASP A 84 -3.78 10.35 8.29
CA ASP A 84 -4.76 11.10 9.08
C ASP A 84 -4.08 11.97 10.14
N VAL A 85 -3.05 11.45 10.82
CA VAL A 85 -2.24 12.22 11.78
C VAL A 85 -1.50 13.38 11.09
N ALA A 86 -0.94 13.14 9.91
CA ALA A 86 -0.25 14.18 9.14
C ALA A 86 -1.23 15.27 8.68
N GLN A 87 -2.44 14.90 8.26
CA GLN A 87 -3.50 15.83 7.88
C GLN A 87 -3.93 16.70 9.07
N ALA A 88 -4.16 16.10 10.25
CA ALA A 88 -4.49 16.85 11.46
C ALA A 88 -3.39 17.85 11.85
N THR A 89 -2.13 17.42 11.71
CA THR A 89 -0.96 18.28 11.97
C THR A 89 -0.89 19.45 10.98
N LEU A 90 -1.13 19.18 9.69
CA LEU A 90 -1.17 20.22 8.66
C LEU A 90 -2.29 21.22 8.92
N ASP A 91 -3.48 20.73 9.27
CA ASP A 91 -4.64 21.56 9.59
C ASP A 91 -4.36 22.52 10.75
N GLN A 92 -3.70 22.02 11.80
CA GLN A 92 -3.27 22.82 12.94
C GLN A 92 -2.22 23.86 12.54
N ALA A 93 -1.19 23.46 11.78
CA ALA A 93 -0.16 24.38 11.30
C ALA A 93 -0.74 25.48 10.38
N MET A 94 -1.72 25.14 9.55
CA MET A 94 -2.46 26.10 8.72
C MET A 94 -3.27 27.07 9.57
N ALA A 95 -3.95 26.58 10.62
CA ALA A 95 -4.68 27.43 11.55
C ALA A 95 -3.75 28.41 12.30
N ASP A 96 -2.58 27.95 12.73
CA ASP A 96 -1.57 28.78 13.40
C ASP A 96 -0.96 29.82 12.45
N ARG A 97 -0.65 29.45 11.21
CA ARG A 97 -0.25 30.40 10.15
C ARG A 97 -1.33 31.46 9.93
N ASP A 98 -2.59 31.06 9.79
CA ASP A 98 -3.70 31.97 9.55
C ASP A 98 -3.92 32.92 10.75
N ARG A 99 -3.70 32.44 11.99
CA ARG A 99 -3.68 33.28 13.20
C ARG A 99 -2.54 34.30 13.15
N ALA A 100 -1.33 33.87 12.80
CA ALA A 100 -0.17 34.76 12.68
C ALA A 100 -0.37 35.83 11.59
N ILE A 101 -0.96 35.46 10.45
CA ILE A 101 -1.35 36.39 9.38
C ILE A 101 -2.30 37.46 9.91
N ARG A 102 -3.38 37.06 10.59
CA ARG A 102 -4.34 38.02 11.17
C ARG A 102 -3.67 38.93 12.19
N HIS A 103 -2.81 38.37 13.04
CA HIS A 103 -2.06 39.14 14.02
C HIS A 103 -1.14 40.18 13.37
N ALA A 104 -0.35 39.80 12.36
CA ALA A 104 0.53 40.70 11.64
C ALA A 104 -0.24 41.86 10.98
N LEU A 105 -1.37 41.55 10.33
CA LEU A 105 -2.23 42.56 9.71
C LEU A 105 -2.85 43.50 10.76
N ALA A 106 -3.28 42.98 11.91
CA ALA A 106 -3.81 43.79 13.01
C ALA A 106 -2.77 44.77 13.58
N HIS A 107 -1.48 44.45 13.44
CA HIS A 107 -0.36 45.30 13.85
C HIS A 107 0.17 46.19 12.71
N GLY A 108 -0.57 46.32 11.61
CA GLY A 108 -0.28 47.26 10.54
C GLY A 108 0.70 46.75 9.46
N ALA A 109 1.03 45.46 9.45
CA ALA A 109 1.81 44.88 8.35
C ALA A 109 1.11 45.09 7.01
N ARG A 110 1.87 45.39 5.96
CA ARG A 110 1.30 45.54 4.61
C ARG A 110 0.96 44.17 4.06
N VAL A 111 -0.16 44.09 3.34
CA VAL A 111 -0.62 42.83 2.71
C VAL A 111 0.44 42.25 1.78
N THR A 112 1.21 43.08 1.06
CA THR A 112 2.30 42.64 0.19
C THR A 112 3.40 41.90 0.93
N ASP A 113 3.75 42.38 2.13
CA ASP A 113 4.83 41.83 2.94
C ASP A 113 4.37 40.51 3.58
N VAL A 114 3.11 40.45 4.01
CA VAL A 114 2.50 39.23 4.53
C VAL A 114 2.37 38.16 3.44
N VAL A 115 2.00 38.54 2.21
CA VAL A 115 1.98 37.62 1.06
C VAL A 115 3.36 37.02 0.81
N ALA A 116 4.40 37.87 0.80
CA ALA A 116 5.79 37.42 0.60
C ALA A 116 6.26 36.48 1.73
N ALA A 117 5.92 36.80 2.99
CA ALA A 117 6.35 36.02 4.15
C ALA A 117 5.59 34.70 4.31
N ALA A 118 4.28 34.68 4.02
CA ALA A 118 3.43 33.52 4.23
C ALA A 118 3.37 32.57 3.01
N GLY A 119 3.87 32.99 1.85
CA GLY A 119 3.87 32.17 0.63
C GLY A 119 2.46 31.87 0.09
N VAL A 120 1.48 32.73 0.39
CA VAL A 120 0.09 32.58 -0.06
C VAL A 120 -0.35 33.75 -0.93
N THR A 121 -1.36 33.53 -1.77
CA THR A 121 -1.86 34.59 -2.65
C THR A 121 -2.55 35.70 -1.86
N ARG A 122 -2.63 36.90 -2.46
CA ARG A 122 -3.38 38.02 -1.87
C ARG A 122 -4.85 37.68 -1.63
N ALA A 123 -5.49 36.97 -2.57
CA ALA A 123 -6.86 36.49 -2.42
C ALA A 123 -7.03 35.58 -1.19
N ARG A 124 -6.04 34.71 -0.90
CA ARG A 124 -6.06 33.87 0.30
C ARG A 124 -5.96 34.71 1.58
N ILE A 125 -5.12 35.74 1.60
CA ILE A 125 -5.05 36.67 2.74
C ILE A 125 -6.41 37.36 2.98
N ASP A 126 -7.10 37.78 1.92
CA ASP A 126 -8.41 38.40 2.04
C ASP A 126 -9.47 37.43 2.60
N GLN A 127 -9.43 36.15 2.21
CA GLN A 127 -10.28 35.10 2.79
C GLN A 127 -10.00 34.88 4.29
N ILE A 128 -8.71 34.75 4.65
CA ILE A 128 -8.27 34.57 6.03
C ILE A 128 -8.74 35.74 6.91
N ARG A 129 -8.64 36.97 6.40
CA ARG A 129 -9.12 38.19 7.08
C ARG A 129 -10.63 38.17 7.31
N GLN A 130 -11.39 37.60 6.36
CA GLN A 130 -12.85 37.47 6.45
C GLN A 130 -13.30 36.25 7.27
N GLY A 131 -12.36 35.46 7.82
CA GLY A 131 -12.68 34.23 8.55
C GLY A 131 -13.23 33.10 7.67
N ARG A 132 -12.99 33.16 6.35
CA ARG A 132 -13.44 32.14 5.39
C ARG A 132 -12.34 31.11 5.22
N ARG A 133 -12.69 29.83 5.33
CA ARG A 133 -11.77 28.70 5.14
C ARG A 133 -11.52 28.44 3.65
#